data_AF-A0A9E6VPR3-F1
#
_entry.id   AF-A0A9E6VPR3-F1
#
_cell.length_a   1.000
_cell.length_b   1.000
_cell.length_c   1.000
_cell.angle_alpha   90.00
_cell.angle_beta   90.00
_cell.angle_gamma   90.00
#
_symmetry.space_group_name_H-M   'P 1'
#
loop_
_entity.id
_entity.type
_entity.pdbx_description
1 polymer ?
#
loop_
_entity_poly.entity_id
_entity_poly.type
_entity_poly.pdbx_seq_one_letter_code
_entity_poly.pdbx_strand_id
1 'polypeptide(L)'
;MKSFLTVVLLFAGSLLYASQTSSQSFVIKEKGTVTDLTPYLDALTKSDLDKYRYFDKRSVMKFENGMIVELLSANEMKALGLSVKTERVRTEDPKFDSGSVFKLAQNGVLVEVLTKTKYK
;
A
#
# COMPACT_ATOMS: atom_id res chain seq x y z
N MET A 1 27.72 38.76 -36.31
CA MET A 1 26.52 38.04 -36.78
C MET A 1 27.03 36.79 -37.50
N LYS A 2 26.83 35.54 -37.11
CA LYS A 2 25.80 34.86 -36.32
C LYS A 2 26.50 33.74 -35.54
N SER A 3 26.53 33.86 -34.21
CA SER A 3 26.71 32.73 -33.29
C SER A 3 25.35 32.01 -33.17
N PHE A 4 25.33 30.82 -32.58
CA PHE A 4 24.15 30.01 -32.23
C PHE A 4 23.67 28.96 -33.25
N LEU A 5 24.57 28.11 -33.74
CA LEU A 5 24.18 26.82 -34.35
C LEU A 5 24.73 25.64 -33.55
N THR A 6 24.49 25.65 -32.25
CA THR A 6 24.70 24.49 -31.37
C THR A 6 23.64 24.59 -30.28
N VAL A 7 23.10 23.47 -29.82
CA VAL A 7 22.10 23.37 -28.73
C VAL A 7 20.63 23.50 -29.16
N VAL A 8 20.14 22.61 -30.05
CA VAL A 8 18.70 22.26 -30.09
C VAL A 8 18.47 20.73 -30.03
N LEU A 9 19.53 19.91 -30.10
CA LEU A 9 19.39 18.44 -30.15
C LEU A 9 19.73 17.73 -28.82
N LEU A 10 19.38 18.33 -27.68
CA LEU A 10 19.67 17.79 -26.33
C LEU A 10 18.47 17.90 -25.38
N PHE A 11 17.25 17.89 -25.93
CA PHE A 11 16.00 17.97 -25.17
C PHE A 11 14.97 16.90 -25.59
N ALA A 12 15.44 15.69 -25.90
CA ALA A 12 14.58 14.49 -25.96
C ALA A 12 14.64 13.68 -24.64
N GLY A 13 15.17 14.30 -23.58
CA GLY A 13 15.09 13.83 -22.21
C GLY A 13 13.85 14.39 -21.52
N SER A 14 12.68 13.87 -21.86
CA SER A 14 11.51 13.99 -20.99
C SER A 14 10.85 12.62 -20.91
N LEU A 15 11.54 11.74 -20.18
CA LEU A 15 10.95 11.00 -19.07
C LEU A 15 9.45 10.75 -19.22
N LEU A 16 9.09 9.80 -20.07
CA LEU A 16 7.84 9.06 -19.92
C LEU A 16 8.00 8.13 -18.70
N TYR A 17 8.12 8.70 -17.51
CA TYR A 17 7.63 8.02 -16.33
C TYR A 17 6.11 8.10 -16.41
N ALA A 18 5.54 7.21 -17.23
CA ALA A 18 4.16 6.83 -17.05
C ALA A 18 4.10 6.25 -15.63
N SER A 19 3.69 7.08 -14.67
CA SER A 19 3.12 6.61 -13.42
C SER A 19 1.94 5.74 -13.83
N GLN A 20 2.16 4.44 -14.03
CA GLN A 20 1.09 3.48 -14.05
C GLN A 20 0.39 3.66 -12.71
N THR A 21 -0.74 4.37 -12.73
CA THR A 21 -1.70 4.38 -11.64
C THR A 21 -2.22 2.95 -11.58
N SER A 22 -1.44 2.11 -10.91
CA SER A 22 -1.79 0.75 -10.64
C SER A 22 -3.15 0.77 -9.95
N SER A 23 -4.05 -0.10 -10.40
CA SER A 23 -5.39 -0.34 -9.83
C SER A 23 -5.30 -0.97 -8.42
N GLN A 24 -4.38 -0.47 -7.60
CA GLN A 24 -4.03 -0.98 -6.29
C GLN A 24 -4.96 -0.40 -5.24
N SER A 25 -5.49 -1.27 -4.41
CA SER A 25 -6.31 -0.92 -3.26
C SER A 25 -5.49 -0.42 -2.07
N PHE A 26 -4.18 -0.19 -2.26
CA PHE A 26 -3.23 0.18 -1.21
C PHE A 26 -2.07 1.03 -1.77
N VAL A 27 -1.32 1.67 -0.87
CA VAL A 27 -0.15 2.50 -1.14
C VAL A 27 0.97 2.10 -0.19
N ILE A 28 2.17 1.83 -0.72
CA ILE A 28 3.36 1.64 0.12
C ILE A 28 3.87 3.02 0.52
N LYS A 29 3.83 3.33 1.82
CA LYS A 29 4.28 4.61 2.39
C LYS A 29 5.76 4.58 2.75
N GLU A 30 6.21 3.47 3.31
CA GLU A 30 7.60 3.27 3.72
C GLU A 30 8.02 1.84 3.39
N LYS A 31 9.24 1.67 2.85
CA LYS A 31 9.77 0.33 2.51
C LYS A 31 10.42 -0.38 3.70
N GLY A 32 10.74 0.34 4.78
CA GLY A 32 11.55 -0.21 5.87
C GLY A 32 12.88 -0.76 5.37
N THR A 33 13.26 -1.95 5.83
CA THR A 33 14.48 -2.65 5.39
C THR A 33 14.28 -3.53 4.15
N VAL A 34 13.14 -3.42 3.44
CA VAL A 34 12.83 -4.26 2.27
C VAL A 34 13.56 -3.77 1.03
N THR A 35 14.38 -4.64 0.44
CA THR A 35 15.09 -4.38 -0.82
C THR A 35 14.25 -4.76 -2.05
N ASP A 36 13.54 -5.89 -2.00
CA ASP A 36 12.63 -6.36 -3.04
C ASP A 36 11.17 -6.33 -2.58
N LEU A 37 10.37 -5.46 -3.21
CA LEU A 37 8.94 -5.31 -2.93
C LEU A 37 8.06 -6.29 -3.69
N THR A 38 8.58 -6.96 -4.72
CA THR A 38 7.81 -7.86 -5.59
C THR A 38 7.01 -8.90 -4.81
N PRO A 39 7.57 -9.63 -3.83
CA PRO A 39 6.81 -10.65 -3.11
C PRO A 39 5.78 -10.02 -2.15
N TYR A 40 6.00 -8.80 -1.66
CA TYR A 40 5.00 -8.08 -0.86
C TYR A 40 3.84 -7.59 -1.70
N LEU A 41 4.10 -7.07 -2.90
CA LEU A 41 3.07 -6.64 -3.84
C LEU A 41 2.18 -7.81 -4.26
N ASP A 42 2.79 -8.96 -4.55
CA ASP A 42 2.06 -10.19 -4.89
C ASP A 42 1.18 -10.65 -3.71
N ALA A 43 1.74 -10.69 -2.51
CA ALA A 43 1.02 -11.11 -1.31
C ALA A 43 -0.13 -10.15 -0.95
N LEU A 44 0.08 -8.83 -1.04
CA LEU A 44 -0.95 -7.81 -0.81
C LEU A 44 -2.08 -7.89 -1.83
N THR A 45 -1.77 -8.19 -3.09
CA THR A 45 -2.77 -8.30 -4.17
C THR A 45 -3.63 -9.55 -4.02
N LYS A 46 -3.05 -10.66 -3.56
CA LYS A 46 -3.76 -11.94 -3.37
C LYS A 46 -4.53 -12.04 -2.06
N SER A 47 -4.19 -11.21 -1.07
CA SER A 47 -4.79 -11.27 0.26
C SER A 47 -6.15 -10.57 0.31
N ASP A 48 -7.10 -11.12 1.08
CA ASP A 48 -8.33 -10.42 1.42
C ASP A 48 -8.04 -9.39 2.53
N LEU A 49 -7.83 -8.14 2.10
CA LEU A 49 -7.49 -7.03 2.97
C LEU A 49 -8.71 -6.23 3.44
N ASP A 50 -9.93 -6.57 3.00
CA ASP A 50 -11.14 -5.79 3.27
C ASP A 50 -11.46 -5.76 4.77
N LYS A 51 -11.17 -6.84 5.50
CA LYS A 51 -11.32 -6.95 6.96
C LYS A 51 -10.49 -5.95 7.77
N TYR A 52 -9.48 -5.34 7.14
CA TYR A 52 -8.63 -4.33 7.76
C TYR A 52 -9.00 -2.91 7.33
N ARG A 53 -9.90 -2.71 6.36
CA ARG A 53 -10.30 -1.38 5.86
C ARG A 53 -11.31 -0.74 6.78
N TYR A 54 -11.24 0.58 6.88
CA TYR A 54 -12.37 1.37 7.33
C TYR A 54 -13.20 1.84 6.14
N PHE A 55 -14.48 2.12 6.40
CA PHE A 55 -15.39 2.60 5.38
C PHE A 55 -14.99 3.99 4.86
N ASP A 56 -14.71 4.92 5.77
CA ASP A 56 -14.47 6.35 5.45
C ASP A 56 -13.04 6.83 5.66
N LYS A 57 -12.14 5.98 6.16
CA LYS A 57 -10.75 6.35 6.40
C LYS A 57 -9.78 5.28 5.94
N ARG A 58 -8.54 5.68 5.68
CA ARG A 58 -7.47 4.75 5.35
C ARG A 58 -7.03 3.97 6.58
N SER A 59 -6.61 2.74 6.36
CA SER A 59 -6.02 1.90 7.40
C SER A 59 -4.53 1.78 7.20
N VAL A 60 -3.76 1.78 8.28
CA VAL A 60 -2.31 1.60 8.23
C VAL A 60 -1.96 0.18 8.66
N MET A 61 -1.33 -0.57 7.76
CA MET A 61 -0.71 -1.86 8.05
C MET A 61 0.78 -1.66 8.28
N LYS A 62 1.27 -2.11 9.43
CA LYS A 62 2.69 -2.04 9.82
C LYS A 62 3.32 -3.41 9.74
N PHE A 63 4.52 -3.50 9.17
CA PHE A 63 5.23 -4.76 9.04
C PHE A 63 6.43 -4.83 10.00
N GLU A 64 6.83 -6.06 10.40
CA GLU A 64 7.94 -6.30 11.34
C GLU A 64 9.28 -5.71 10.87
N ASN A 65 9.47 -5.62 9.55
CA ASN A 65 10.66 -5.05 8.91
C ASN A 65 10.61 -3.52 8.73
N GLY A 66 9.61 -2.86 9.31
CA GLY A 66 9.39 -1.42 9.20
C GLY A 66 8.69 -0.96 7.91
N MET A 67 8.26 -1.87 7.04
CA MET A 67 7.43 -1.48 5.88
C MET A 67 6.06 -0.99 6.37
N ILE A 68 5.56 0.10 5.78
CA ILE A 68 4.25 0.68 6.09
C ILE A 68 3.42 0.73 4.81
N VAL A 69 2.21 0.18 4.89
CA VAL A 69 1.25 0.16 3.79
C VAL A 69 -0.04 0.81 4.26
N GLU A 70 -0.50 1.79 3.49
CA GLU A 70 -1.83 2.39 3.65
C GLU A 70 -2.83 1.66 2.74
N LEU A 71 -3.93 1.21 3.32
CA LEU A 71 -5.06 0.68 2.58
C LEU A 71 -6.02 1.83 2.26
N LEU A 72 -6.48 1.91 1.01
CA LEU A 72 -7.57 2.81 0.64
C LEU A 72 -8.82 2.46 1.43
N SER A 73 -9.61 3.48 1.78
CA SER A 73 -10.91 3.27 2.41
C SER A 73 -11.88 2.59 1.44
N ALA A 74 -12.97 2.00 1.98
CA ALA A 74 -13.99 1.40 1.12
C ALA A 74 -14.62 2.44 0.17
N ASN A 75 -14.82 3.67 0.64
CA ASN A 75 -15.36 4.75 -0.19
C ASN A 75 -14.39 5.22 -1.27
N GLU A 76 -13.09 5.29 -0.98
CA GLU A 76 -12.08 5.57 -2.00
C GLU A 76 -12.05 4.47 -3.06
N MET A 77 -12.11 3.20 -2.65
CA MET A 77 -12.18 2.07 -3.58
C MET A 77 -13.40 2.14 -4.49
N LYS A 78 -14.59 2.42 -3.94
CA LYS A 78 -15.82 2.60 -4.72
C LYS A 78 -15.71 3.76 -5.72
N ALA A 79 -15.17 4.89 -5.28
CA ALA A 79 -14.99 6.07 -6.14
C ALA A 79 -14.04 5.78 -7.32
N LEU A 80 -13.07 4.88 -7.13
CA LEU A 80 -12.13 4.42 -8.14
C LEU A 80 -12.64 3.22 -8.96
N GLY A 81 -13.87 2.74 -8.72
CA GLY A 81 -14.42 1.56 -9.40
C GLY A 81 -13.76 0.22 -9.01
N LEU A 82 -13.08 0.18 -7.86
CA LEU A 82 -12.44 -1.04 -7.34
C LEU A 82 -13.44 -1.87 -6.53
N SER A 83 -13.35 -3.19 -6.65
CA SER A 83 -14.18 -4.13 -5.88
C SER A 83 -13.81 -4.10 -4.39
N VAL A 84 -14.81 -3.98 -3.52
CA VAL A 84 -14.66 -4.04 -2.05
C VAL A 84 -15.87 -4.73 -1.43
N LYS A 85 -15.65 -5.67 -0.51
CA LYS A 85 -16.69 -6.36 0.25
C LYS A 85 -17.10 -5.50 1.44
N THR A 86 -18.06 -4.60 1.23
CA THR A 86 -18.48 -3.61 2.24
C THR A 86 -19.01 -4.21 3.53
N GLU A 87 -19.53 -5.43 3.49
CA GLU A 87 -19.98 -6.18 4.66
C GLU A 87 -18.83 -6.63 5.57
N ARG A 88 -17.58 -6.51 5.10
CA ARG A 88 -16.36 -6.89 5.85
C ARG A 88 -15.55 -5.70 6.32
N VAL A 89 -15.87 -4.48 5.89
CA VAL A 89 -15.11 -3.29 6.27
C VAL A 89 -15.59 -2.76 7.62
N ARG A 90 -14.71 -2.07 8.33
CA ARG A 90 -14.98 -1.49 9.64
C ARG A 90 -15.70 -0.15 9.46
N THR A 91 -16.84 0.02 10.11
CA THR A 91 -17.57 1.30 10.16
C THR A 91 -17.21 2.14 11.38
N GLU A 92 -16.58 1.53 12.38
CA GLU A 92 -16.17 2.16 13.62
C GLU A 92 -14.78 1.66 14.04
N ASP A 93 -14.13 2.43 14.91
CA ASP A 93 -12.88 2.02 15.53
C ASP A 93 -13.14 0.92 16.56
N PRO A 94 -12.41 -0.21 16.50
CA PRO A 94 -12.56 -1.25 17.50
C PRO A 94 -12.15 -0.70 18.87
N LYS A 95 -12.98 -0.95 19.89
CA LYS A 95 -12.70 -0.56 21.29
C LYS A 95 -11.35 -1.10 21.80
N PHE A 96 -10.90 -2.21 21.22
CA PHE A 96 -9.59 -2.80 21.43
C PHE A 96 -8.94 -3.09 20.09
N ASP A 97 -7.98 -2.26 19.69
CA ASP A 97 -7.08 -2.56 18.60
C ASP A 97 -5.77 -3.09 19.20
N SER A 98 -5.43 -4.35 18.90
CA SER A 98 -4.17 -4.97 19.36
C SER A 98 -2.94 -4.41 18.65
N GLY A 99 -3.10 -3.46 17.71
CA GLY A 99 -1.99 -2.85 16.99
C GLY A 99 -1.24 -3.91 16.18
N SER A 100 -1.99 -4.67 15.38
CA SER A 100 -1.47 -5.81 14.65
C SER A 100 -0.26 -5.45 13.78
N VAL A 101 0.78 -6.28 13.87
CA VAL A 101 1.97 -6.19 13.04
C VAL A 101 1.94 -7.32 12.01
N PHE A 102 2.38 -7.07 10.80
CA PHE A 102 2.34 -8.04 9.70
C PHE A 102 3.73 -8.52 9.33
N LYS A 103 3.82 -9.72 8.79
CA LYS A 103 5.03 -10.21 8.13
C LYS A 103 4.68 -11.00 6.88
N LEU A 104 5.63 -11.04 5.95
CA LEU A 104 5.59 -11.95 4.83
C LEU A 104 6.23 -13.27 5.27
N ALA A 105 5.45 -14.35 5.28
CA ALA A 105 5.97 -15.68 5.56
C ALA A 105 6.78 -16.22 4.37
N GLN A 106 7.62 -17.22 4.62
CA GLN A 106 8.49 -17.83 3.59
C GLN A 106 7.71 -18.41 2.39
N ASN A 107 6.44 -18.77 2.59
CA ASN A 107 5.54 -19.26 1.55
C ASN A 107 4.84 -18.14 0.76
N GLY A 108 5.20 -16.86 0.97
CA GLY A 108 4.61 -15.72 0.27
C GLY A 108 3.26 -15.24 0.82
N VAL A 109 2.82 -15.75 1.97
CA VAL A 109 1.54 -15.36 2.59
C VAL A 109 1.74 -14.23 3.60
N LEU A 110 0.82 -13.26 3.62
CA LEU A 110 0.76 -12.26 4.69
C LEU A 110 0.22 -12.86 5.98
N VAL A 111 1.00 -12.76 7.05
CA VAL A 111 0.63 -13.24 8.37
C VAL A 111 0.48 -12.06 9.32
N GLU A 112 -0.66 -12.00 9.99
CA GLU A 112 -0.90 -11.08 11.10
C GLU A 112 -0.28 -11.66 12.38
N VAL A 113 0.66 -10.91 12.94
CA VAL A 113 1.34 -11.23 14.19
C VAL A 113 0.66 -10.41 15.29
N LEU A 114 -0.17 -11.09 16.07
CA LEU A 114 -0.80 -10.48 17.24
C LEU A 114 0.26 -10.22 18.31
N THR A 115 0.58 -8.96 18.54
CA THR A 115 1.32 -8.56 19.74
C THR A 115 0.43 -8.83 20.94
N LYS A 116 0.79 -9.81 21.79
CA LYS A 116 0.08 -10.04 23.06
C LYS A 116 0.07 -8.74 23.85
N THR A 117 -1.08 -8.09 23.96
CA THR A 117 -1.28 -7.00 24.91
C THR A 117 -1.00 -7.57 26.29
N LYS A 118 0.01 -7.04 27.00
CA LYS A 118 0.23 -7.41 28.40
C LYS A 118 -1.03 -7.02 29.17
N TYR A 119 -1.80 -8.00 29.64
CA TYR A 119 -2.78 -7.77 30.70
C TYR A 119 -1.99 -7.21 31.89
N LYS A 120 -2.25 -5.96 32.26
CA LYS A 120 -1.77 -5.37 33.51
C LYS A 120 -2.73 -5.75 34.62
#